data_AF-A0A7X9WQW8-F1
#
_entry.id   AF-A0A7X9WQW8-F1
#
_cell.length_a   1.000
_cell.length_b   1.000
_cell.length_c   1.000
_cell.angle_alpha   90.00
_cell.angle_beta   90.00
_cell.angle_gamma   90.00
#
_symmetry.space_group_name_H-M   'P 1'
#
loop_
_entity.id
_entity.type
_entity.pdbx_description
1 polymer ?
#
loop_
_entity_poly.entity_id
_entity_poly.type
_entity_poly.pdbx_seq_one_letter_code
_entity_poly.pdbx_strand_id
1 'polypeptide(L)'
;MARMIVGLGLAALLSACGGKPAVDNTATATETRAAEILSANGSNDCKKNPDFAPVYTDAKISVCSSAHFDATGKDAGTVSYSSAAAPAVILAWSKEHAAKAGLAERISNDKMFSAGEGQKRTIMVMALPEGSGSKVTVNWGKAP
;
A
#
# COMPACT_ATOMS: atom_id res chain seq x y z
N MET A 1 72.89 -5.20 12.60
CA MET A 1 72.03 -5.27 13.81
C MET A 1 70.64 -5.68 13.31
N ALA A 2 70.32 -6.96 13.11
CA ALA A 2 70.05 -7.99 14.10
C ALA A 2 69.06 -7.52 15.20
N ARG A 3 67.79 -7.91 15.08
CA ARG A 3 67.06 -8.58 16.17
C ARG A 3 65.79 -9.27 15.69
N MET A 4 65.79 -10.56 15.98
CA MET A 4 64.79 -11.60 15.75
C MET A 4 64.24 -11.93 17.14
N ILE A 5 62.92 -11.94 17.35
CA ILE A 5 62.22 -12.53 18.53
C ILE A 5 60.89 -13.07 17.97
N VAL A 6 60.78 -14.38 17.71
CA VAL A 6 60.35 -15.46 18.62
C VAL A 6 58.90 -15.27 19.08
N GLY A 7 58.02 -16.13 18.57
CA GLY A 7 56.58 -16.06 18.77
C GLY A 7 56.08 -16.65 20.07
N LEU A 8 54.75 -16.71 20.18
CA LEU A 8 54.03 -17.66 21.00
C LEU A 8 52.71 -17.95 20.28
N GLY A 9 52.49 -19.21 19.94
CA GLY A 9 51.23 -19.67 19.38
C GLY A 9 50.11 -19.62 20.42
N LEU A 10 48.90 -19.35 19.94
CA LEU A 10 47.70 -19.78 20.63
C LEU A 10 46.87 -20.62 19.66
N ALA A 11 46.63 -21.85 20.10
CA ALA A 11 45.97 -22.91 19.37
C ALA A 11 44.46 -22.65 19.21
N ALA A 12 43.99 -23.03 18.03
CA ALA A 12 42.72 -23.64 17.67
C ALA A 12 41.51 -23.46 18.62
N LEU A 13 40.46 -22.83 18.09
CA LEU A 13 39.09 -23.33 18.24
C LEU A 13 38.45 -23.44 16.85
N LEU A 14 37.89 -24.62 16.62
CA LEU A 14 36.97 -25.03 15.56
C LEU A 14 35.77 -24.05 15.52
N SER A 15 34.94 -23.89 14.47
CA SER A 15 34.51 -24.75 13.37
C SER A 15 33.57 -23.89 12.49
N ALA A 16 33.42 -24.28 11.22
CA ALA A 16 32.31 -23.90 10.34
C ALA A 16 32.20 -22.42 9.90
N CYS A 17 32.92 -22.07 8.83
CA CYS A 17 32.52 -20.96 7.95
C CYS A 17 32.34 -21.50 6.53
N GLY A 18 31.24 -22.23 6.34
CA GLY A 18 30.70 -22.54 5.04
C GLY A 18 29.71 -21.45 4.65
N GLY A 19 29.93 -20.81 3.49
CA GLY A 19 28.83 -20.30 2.68
C GLY A 19 28.60 -18.78 2.65
N LYS A 20 29.21 -18.16 1.63
CA LYS A 20 28.65 -17.12 0.73
C LYS A 20 28.38 -15.71 1.28
N PRO A 21 28.48 -14.68 0.41
CA PRO A 21 28.60 -13.29 0.81
C PRO A 21 27.22 -12.71 1.17
N ALA A 22 27.12 -12.12 2.36
CA ALA A 22 26.05 -11.16 2.64
C ALA A 22 26.44 -9.85 1.96
N VAL A 23 25.83 -9.62 0.80
CA VAL A 23 25.76 -8.31 0.15
C VAL A 23 25.08 -7.33 1.11
N ASP A 24 25.79 -6.26 1.45
CA ASP A 24 25.26 -5.07 2.10
C ASP A 24 24.19 -4.44 1.19
N ASN A 25 22.94 -4.86 1.35
CA ASN A 25 21.80 -4.09 0.89
C ASN A 25 21.45 -3.07 1.96
N THR A 26 22.17 -1.95 1.90
CA THR A 26 21.65 -0.66 2.34
C THR A 26 20.48 -0.29 1.42
N ALA A 27 19.34 -0.96 1.60
CA ALA A 27 18.05 -0.59 1.03
C ALA A 27 17.29 0.18 2.11
N THR A 28 17.58 1.47 2.13
CA THR A 28 16.83 2.58 2.69
C THR A 28 15.38 2.22 3.05
N ALA A 29 15.12 2.25 4.36
CA ALA A 29 13.84 2.03 5.02
C ALA A 29 12.73 3.01 4.58
N THR A 30 12.17 2.81 3.39
CA THR A 30 11.04 3.62 2.88
C THR A 30 9.81 2.78 2.50
N GLU A 31 9.93 1.46 2.34
CA GLU A 31 8.81 0.60 1.95
C GLU A 31 8.09 -0.08 3.14
N THR A 32 8.70 -0.09 4.33
CA THR A 32 8.15 -0.84 5.48
C THR A 32 6.99 -0.14 6.20
N ARG A 33 6.78 1.18 6.00
CA ARG A 33 5.67 1.90 6.66
C ARG A 33 4.31 1.76 5.99
N ALA A 34 4.25 1.25 4.76
CA ALA A 34 2.97 0.95 4.11
C ALA A 34 2.32 -0.33 4.65
N ALA A 35 3.11 -1.23 5.27
CA ALA A 35 2.63 -2.50 5.81
C ALA A 35 2.06 -2.41 7.24
N GLU A 36 2.39 -1.36 8.00
CA GLU A 36 1.92 -1.22 9.39
C GLU A 36 0.46 -0.76 9.54
N ILE A 37 -0.24 -0.43 8.45
CA ILE A 37 -1.70 -0.15 8.47
C ILE A 37 -2.53 -1.40 8.14
N LEU A 38 -1.92 -2.59 8.11
CA LEU A 38 -2.64 -3.86 7.87
C LEU A 38 -3.02 -4.60 9.17
N SER A 39 -2.65 -4.08 10.34
CA SER A 39 -3.11 -4.60 11.64
C SER A 39 -4.23 -3.75 12.23
N ALA A 40 -5.36 -3.70 11.53
CA ALA A 40 -6.63 -3.38 12.16
C ALA A 40 -7.60 -4.46 11.70
N ASN A 41 -8.13 -5.24 12.65
CA ASN A 41 -9.26 -6.14 12.43
C ASN A 41 -10.28 -5.43 11.54
N GLY A 42 -10.33 -5.82 10.26
CA GLY A 42 -11.06 -5.10 9.24
C GLY A 42 -12.53 -5.07 9.61
N SER A 43 -13.01 -3.92 10.07
CA SER A 43 -14.44 -3.71 10.16
C SER A 43 -14.96 -3.67 8.73
N ASN A 44 -16.01 -4.42 8.42
CA ASN A 44 -16.72 -4.25 7.13
C ASN A 44 -17.52 -2.93 7.10
N ASP A 45 -17.45 -2.13 8.17
CA ASP A 45 -18.13 -0.85 8.29
C ASP A 45 -17.31 0.28 7.66
N CYS A 46 -17.62 0.60 6.40
CA CYS A 46 -17.02 1.71 5.67
C CYS A 46 -17.63 3.09 5.96
N LYS A 47 -18.35 3.27 7.08
CA LYS A 47 -18.96 4.58 7.46
C LYS A 47 -17.98 5.76 7.48
N LYS A 48 -16.68 5.50 7.65
CA LYS A 48 -15.63 6.53 7.67
C LYS A 48 -15.05 6.87 6.30
N ASN A 49 -15.49 6.18 5.24
CA ASN A 49 -15.06 6.55 3.90
C ASN A 49 -15.58 7.93 3.52
N PRO A 50 -14.73 8.76 2.89
CA PRO A 50 -15.21 10.02 2.34
C PRO A 50 -16.13 9.77 1.15
N ASP A 51 -16.97 10.77 0.88
CA ASP A 51 -17.90 10.79 -0.26
C ASP A 51 -17.20 10.53 -1.60
N PHE A 52 -15.97 11.01 -1.79
CA PHE A 52 -15.18 10.83 -3.01
C PHE A 52 -14.55 9.44 -3.18
N ALA A 53 -14.64 8.55 -2.18
CA ALA A 53 -14.14 7.17 -2.23
C ALA A 53 -15.29 6.16 -2.02
N PRO A 54 -16.33 6.18 -2.87
CA PRO A 54 -17.47 5.30 -2.72
C PRO A 54 -17.10 3.84 -3.02
N VAL A 55 -17.90 2.93 -2.48
CA VAL A 55 -17.83 1.50 -2.78
C VAL A 55 -18.90 1.17 -3.82
N TYR A 56 -18.56 0.36 -4.82
CA TYR A 56 -19.48 0.00 -5.90
C TYR A 56 -20.70 -0.78 -5.37
N THR A 57 -21.84 -0.67 -6.04
CA THR A 57 -23.15 -1.00 -5.45
C THR A 57 -23.36 -2.48 -5.11
N ASP A 58 -22.70 -3.41 -5.82
CA ASP A 58 -22.79 -4.86 -5.57
C ASP A 58 -21.58 -5.41 -4.78
N ALA A 59 -20.75 -4.53 -4.22
CA ALA A 59 -19.48 -4.90 -3.62
C ALA A 59 -19.64 -5.86 -2.44
N LYS A 60 -18.81 -6.90 -2.44
CA LYS A 60 -18.56 -7.78 -1.30
C LYS A 60 -17.27 -7.34 -0.62
N ILE A 61 -17.40 -6.53 0.42
CA ILE A 61 -16.27 -5.94 1.14
C ILE A 61 -15.51 -7.02 1.91
N SER A 62 -14.20 -7.05 1.73
CA SER A 62 -13.27 -7.95 2.41
C SER A 62 -12.35 -7.21 3.40
N VAL A 63 -12.04 -5.95 3.11
CA VAL A 63 -11.26 -5.06 3.97
C VAL A 63 -11.89 -3.69 3.91
N CYS A 64 -12.12 -3.08 5.07
CA CYS A 64 -12.33 -1.64 5.18
C CYS A 64 -11.54 -1.12 6.37
N SER A 65 -10.57 -0.26 6.09
CA SER A 65 -9.73 0.37 7.11
C SER A 65 -9.63 1.87 6.87
N SER A 66 -9.57 2.60 7.97
CA SER A 66 -9.37 4.05 7.98
C SER A 66 -8.53 4.42 9.20
N ALA A 67 -7.58 5.32 9.02
CA ALA A 67 -6.74 5.84 10.09
C ALA A 67 -6.73 7.38 10.05
N HIS A 68 -6.71 7.98 11.24
CA HIS A 68 -6.41 9.38 11.43
C HIS A 68 -4.97 9.50 11.92
N PHE A 69 -4.19 10.40 11.33
CA PHE A 69 -2.79 10.64 11.65
C PHE A 69 -2.63 11.95 12.40
N ASP A 70 -2.72 11.91 13.74
CA ASP A 70 -2.69 13.09 14.63
C ASP A 70 -1.57 14.08 14.29
N ALA A 71 -0.35 13.58 14.02
CA ALA A 71 0.82 14.40 13.71
C ALA A 71 0.67 15.28 12.44
N THR A 72 -0.23 14.91 11.53
CA THR A 72 -0.44 15.61 10.26
C THR A 72 -1.88 16.08 10.06
N GLY A 73 -2.80 15.69 10.95
CA GLY A 73 -4.24 15.88 10.81
C GLY A 73 -4.85 15.17 9.59
N LYS A 74 -4.13 14.24 8.96
CA LYS A 74 -4.57 13.56 7.73
C LYS A 74 -5.43 12.36 8.07
N ASP A 75 -6.43 12.10 7.24
CA ASP A 75 -7.16 10.84 7.19
C ASP A 75 -6.71 10.04 5.97
N ALA A 76 -6.58 8.73 6.11
CA ALA A 76 -6.43 7.83 4.96
C ALA A 76 -7.14 6.51 5.21
N GLY A 77 -7.40 5.77 4.13
CA GLY A 77 -7.99 4.46 4.26
C GLY A 77 -7.89 3.61 3.00
N THR A 78 -8.21 2.34 3.19
CA THR A 78 -8.21 1.33 2.15
C THR A 78 -9.50 0.53 2.22
N VAL A 79 -10.12 0.32 1.07
CA VAL A 79 -11.21 -0.64 0.89
C VAL A 79 -10.81 -1.67 -0.13
N SER A 80 -10.94 -2.95 0.21
CA SER A 80 -10.82 -4.04 -0.75
C SER A 80 -12.13 -4.82 -0.84
N TYR A 81 -12.63 -5.04 -2.05
CA TYR A 81 -13.88 -5.75 -2.28
C TYR A 81 -13.84 -6.55 -3.58
N SER A 82 -14.76 -7.50 -3.73
CA SER A 82 -15.06 -8.12 -5.02
C SER A 82 -16.42 -7.65 -5.55
N SER A 83 -16.59 -7.67 -6.86
CA SER A 83 -17.81 -7.28 -7.57
C SER A 83 -18.03 -8.22 -8.74
N ALA A 84 -19.29 -8.44 -9.12
CA ALA A 84 -19.60 -9.17 -10.35
C ALA A 84 -19.37 -8.32 -11.61
N ALA A 85 -19.18 -7.01 -11.46
CA ALA A 85 -18.91 -6.10 -12.56
C ALA A 85 -17.47 -6.27 -13.11
N ALA A 86 -17.33 -6.07 -14.42
CA ALA A 86 -16.04 -6.08 -15.08
C ALA A 86 -15.16 -4.89 -14.63
N PRO A 87 -13.82 -5.02 -14.62
CA PRO A 87 -12.92 -3.95 -14.19
C PRO A 87 -13.16 -2.60 -14.86
N ALA A 88 -13.41 -2.60 -16.18
CA ALA A 88 -13.68 -1.37 -16.93
C ALA A 88 -14.93 -0.63 -16.44
N VAL A 89 -15.97 -1.36 -16.00
CA VAL A 89 -17.20 -0.79 -15.45
C VAL A 89 -16.93 -0.13 -14.10
N ILE A 90 -16.18 -0.81 -13.22
CA ILE A 90 -15.76 -0.25 -11.93
C ILE A 90 -14.96 1.03 -12.13
N LEU A 91 -13.94 1.01 -13.01
CA LEU A 91 -13.09 2.17 -13.24
C LEU A 91 -13.85 3.34 -13.87
N ALA A 92 -14.76 3.08 -14.81
CA ALA A 92 -15.61 4.12 -15.40
C ALA A 92 -16.50 4.78 -14.34
N TRP A 93 -17.17 3.97 -13.52
CA TRP A 93 -18.01 4.47 -12.43
C TRP A 93 -17.21 5.26 -11.38
N SER A 94 -16.04 4.78 -10.98
CA SER A 94 -15.17 5.49 -10.03
C SER A 94 -14.70 6.84 -10.56
N LYS A 95 -14.42 6.93 -11.87
CA LYS A 95 -14.08 8.20 -12.53
C LYS A 95 -15.21 9.20 -12.46
N GLU A 96 -16.43 8.79 -12.81
CA GLU A 96 -17.61 9.66 -12.75
C GLU A 96 -17.84 10.19 -11.34
N HIS A 97 -17.65 9.34 -10.33
CA HIS A 97 -17.85 9.73 -8.94
C HIS A 97 -16.76 10.69 -8.43
N ALA A 98 -15.50 10.44 -8.77
CA ALA A 98 -14.41 11.35 -8.47
C ALA A 98 -14.61 12.73 -9.13
N ALA A 99 -15.07 12.75 -10.39
CA ALA A 99 -15.41 13.98 -11.10
C ALA A 99 -16.57 14.74 -10.44
N LYS A 100 -17.63 14.04 -10.02
CA LYS A 100 -18.74 14.63 -9.24
C LYS A 100 -18.27 15.22 -7.90
N ALA A 101 -17.24 14.63 -7.29
CA ALA A 101 -16.62 15.16 -6.08
C ALA A 101 -15.62 16.31 -6.32
N GLY A 102 -15.45 16.75 -7.57
CA GLY A 102 -14.55 17.83 -7.98
C GLY A 102 -13.07 17.44 -8.01
N LEU A 103 -12.75 16.14 -8.07
CA LEU A 103 -11.38 15.68 -8.17
C LEU A 103 -10.93 15.63 -9.62
N ALA A 104 -9.72 16.13 -9.90
CA ALA A 104 -9.12 16.06 -11.22
C ALA A 104 -8.45 14.70 -11.42
N GLU A 105 -8.70 14.07 -12.58
CA GLU A 105 -8.00 12.85 -12.98
C GLU A 105 -6.49 13.10 -13.07
N ARG A 106 -5.69 12.13 -12.61
CA ARG A 106 -4.22 12.16 -12.62
C ARG A 106 -3.63 11.01 -13.40
N ILE A 107 -4.09 9.78 -13.11
CA ILE A 107 -3.63 8.56 -13.78
C ILE A 107 -4.86 7.77 -14.21
N SER A 108 -4.85 7.20 -15.40
CA SER A 108 -5.95 6.39 -15.92
C SER A 108 -5.42 5.38 -16.93
N ASN A 109 -5.71 4.11 -16.71
CA ASN A 109 -5.44 3.02 -17.64
C ASN A 109 -6.48 1.89 -17.47
N ASP A 110 -6.23 0.73 -18.06
CA ASP A 110 -7.14 -0.42 -18.09
C ASP A 110 -7.35 -1.10 -16.73
N LYS A 111 -6.45 -0.86 -15.76
CA LYS A 111 -6.44 -1.54 -14.44
C LYS A 111 -6.51 -0.59 -13.26
N MET A 112 -6.21 0.69 -13.47
CA MET A 112 -6.20 1.69 -12.41
C MET A 112 -6.65 3.06 -12.86
N PHE A 113 -7.15 3.80 -11.89
CA PHE A 113 -7.54 5.19 -11.97
C PHE A 113 -7.06 5.91 -10.71
N SER A 114 -6.60 7.15 -10.84
CA SER A 114 -6.38 8.03 -9.70
C SER A 114 -6.85 9.45 -10.00
N ALA A 115 -7.32 10.13 -8.96
CA ALA A 115 -7.74 11.52 -9.00
C ALA A 115 -7.43 12.24 -7.70
N GLY A 116 -7.39 13.56 -7.73
CA GLY A 116 -7.26 14.35 -6.52
C GLY A 116 -7.38 15.85 -6.70
N GLU A 117 -7.38 16.56 -5.58
CA GLU A 117 -7.40 18.02 -5.47
C GLU A 117 -6.13 18.47 -4.73
N GLY A 118 -5.08 18.82 -5.48
CA GLY A 118 -3.78 19.19 -4.91
C GLY A 118 -3.30 18.21 -3.83
N GLN A 119 -2.95 18.74 -2.66
CA GLN A 119 -2.57 17.95 -1.48
C GLN A 119 -3.75 17.64 -0.54
N LYS A 120 -4.98 18.06 -0.88
CA LYS A 120 -6.14 17.95 0.01
C LYS A 120 -6.83 16.61 -0.04
N ARG A 121 -7.08 16.08 -1.23
CA ARG A 121 -7.86 14.85 -1.43
C ARG A 121 -7.21 14.01 -2.52
N THR A 122 -7.14 12.71 -2.31
CA THR A 122 -6.62 11.76 -3.30
C THR A 122 -7.37 10.45 -3.24
N ILE A 123 -7.55 9.83 -4.41
CA ILE A 123 -8.14 8.51 -4.58
C ILE A 123 -7.29 7.76 -5.60
N MET A 124 -7.10 6.47 -5.34
CA MET A 124 -6.58 5.51 -6.31
C MET A 124 -7.45 4.26 -6.27
N VAL A 125 -8.02 3.91 -7.41
CA VAL A 125 -8.82 2.71 -7.60
C VAL A 125 -8.05 1.78 -8.51
N MET A 126 -7.83 0.54 -8.06
CA MET A 126 -7.33 -0.54 -8.89
C MET A 126 -8.44 -1.57 -9.03
N ALA A 127 -8.74 -1.99 -10.25
CA ALA A 127 -9.70 -3.04 -10.54
C ALA A 127 -9.01 -4.08 -11.42
N LEU A 128 -8.88 -5.30 -10.89
CA LEU A 128 -8.27 -6.42 -11.59
C LEU A 128 -9.34 -7.50 -11.83
N PRO A 129 -9.26 -8.25 -12.93
CA PRO A 129 -10.21 -9.33 -13.19
C PRO A 129 -10.11 -10.42 -12.11
N GLU A 130 -11.25 -10.92 -11.64
CA GLU A 130 -11.38 -12.05 -10.73
C GLU A 130 -12.60 -12.90 -11.16
N GLY A 131 -12.35 -14.08 -11.73
CA GLY A 131 -13.42 -14.88 -12.34
C GLY A 131 -14.14 -14.11 -13.46
N SER A 132 -15.47 -14.02 -13.39
CA SER A 132 -16.28 -13.22 -14.31
C SER A 132 -16.40 -11.74 -13.92
N GLY A 133 -15.84 -11.34 -12.78
CA GLY A 133 -15.99 -10.02 -12.19
C GLY A 133 -14.65 -9.35 -11.93
N SER A 134 -14.57 -8.64 -10.80
CA SER A 134 -13.37 -7.89 -10.43
C SER A 134 -13.06 -7.96 -8.95
N LYS A 135 -11.76 -7.94 -8.65
CA LYS A 135 -11.21 -7.60 -7.34
C LYS A 135 -10.77 -6.15 -7.38
N VAL A 136 -11.24 -5.37 -6.43
CA VAL A 136 -11.06 -3.93 -6.39
C VAL A 136 -10.37 -3.50 -5.11
N THR A 137 -9.42 -2.59 -5.25
CA THR A 137 -8.79 -1.89 -4.12
C THR A 137 -8.91 -0.40 -4.32
N VAL A 138 -9.49 0.28 -3.33
CA VAL A 138 -9.63 1.73 -3.26
C VAL A 138 -8.73 2.23 -2.14
N ASN A 139 -7.77 3.08 -2.47
CA ASN A 139 -6.97 3.81 -1.49
C ASN A 139 -7.37 5.28 -1.56
N TRP A 140 -7.57 5.90 -0.40
CA TRP A 140 -7.95 7.31 -0.31
C TRP A 140 -7.16 8.03 0.76
N GLY A 141 -7.02 9.34 0.58
CA GLY A 141 -6.39 10.23 1.54
C GLY A 141 -7.06 11.60 1.54
N LYS A 142 -7.13 12.21 2.71
CA LYS A 142 -7.69 13.53 2.96
C LYS A 142 -6.78 14.29 3.94
N ALA A 143 -6.33 15.47 3.54
CA ALA A 143 -5.64 16.41 4.42
C ALA A 143 -6.66 17.20 5.27
N PRO A 144 -6.22 17.80 6.38
CA PRO A 144 -7.09 18.61 7.23
C PRO A 144 -7.77 19.77 6.48
#